data_AF-A0A6P4ZP61-F1
#
_entry.id   AF-A0A6P4ZP61-F1
#
_cell.length_a   1.000
_cell.length_b   1.000
_cell.length_c   1.000
_cell.angle_alpha   90.00
_cell.angle_beta   90.00
_cell.angle_gamma   90.00
#
_symmetry.space_group_name_H-M   'P 1'
#
loop_
_entity.id
_entity.type
_entity.pdbx_description
1 polymer ?
#
loop_
_entity_poly.entity_id
_entity_poly.type
_entity_poly.pdbx_seq_one_letter_code
_entity_poly.pdbx_strand_id
1 'polypeptide(L)'
;MATASDHSEEGKERFTFFWLKDSPFSQFHPSWFEVDDVKYFCAEQYMMYQKAVLFGDHEIGQQILESDVPPQIKALGRQVRNYDDDIWTTHCQRVVKEGNRAKFTQNPLLLRKLLATKGTTLVEASPKDTKWGIGLHEKDPRASDRSKWRGQNLLGAILTELRDELLVERAGCADDATSEVEQFTFFFLKDSPFSQFHPAQFKVDGVAFNCAEQYMMYQKAELFDDHEIGQQILECDVPPQIKALGRQVRNYNDEVWNAHCQRVVKEGNRAKFTQNPHLREALLATKGTTLVEASPRDRKWGIGLSAKNVKAHNRATWRGQNLLGAILTELRDELIAEGSGSSEESNSDDQT
;
A
#
# COMPACT_ATOMS: atom_id res chain seq x y z
N MET A 1 50.31 -35.98 -21.74
CA MET A 1 49.15 -36.89 -21.88
C MET A 1 48.13 -36.52 -20.81
N ALA A 2 46.89 -36.33 -21.25
CA ALA A 2 45.64 -36.32 -20.49
C ALA A 2 45.46 -35.26 -19.38
N THR A 3 44.98 -34.09 -19.82
CA THR A 3 43.92 -33.35 -19.12
C THR A 3 42.58 -34.10 -19.26
N ALA A 4 41.88 -34.36 -18.16
CA ALA A 4 40.44 -34.65 -18.09
C ALA A 4 40.09 -34.68 -16.59
N SER A 5 39.01 -34.11 -16.08
CA SER A 5 37.85 -33.45 -16.71
C SER A 5 37.10 -32.80 -15.55
N ASP A 6 37.20 -31.47 -15.45
CA ASP A 6 36.33 -30.67 -14.62
C ASP A 6 35.01 -30.51 -15.40
N HIS A 7 34.01 -31.31 -15.05
CA HIS A 7 32.68 -31.26 -15.65
C HIS A 7 31.75 -30.44 -14.75
N SER A 8 31.69 -29.14 -15.04
CA SER A 8 30.48 -28.30 -15.07
C SER A 8 29.31 -28.71 -14.16
N GLU A 9 29.25 -28.15 -12.95
CA GLU A 9 28.03 -28.06 -12.12
C GLU A 9 27.20 -26.78 -12.40
N GLU A 10 27.42 -26.09 -13.52
CA GLU A 10 26.55 -25.00 -13.97
C GLU A 10 25.43 -25.56 -14.86
N GLY A 11 24.21 -25.65 -14.33
CA GLY A 11 23.02 -25.95 -15.12
C GLY A 11 21.95 -26.85 -14.49
N LYS A 12 22.14 -27.35 -13.27
CA LYS A 12 21.14 -28.24 -12.63
C LYS A 12 19.97 -27.45 -12.06
N GLU A 13 18.75 -27.79 -12.48
CA GLU A 13 17.51 -27.19 -11.95
C GLU A 13 17.47 -27.34 -10.43
N ARG A 14 17.14 -26.24 -9.72
CA ARG A 14 16.99 -26.24 -8.26
C ARG A 14 15.52 -26.27 -7.88
N PHE A 15 15.21 -27.00 -6.82
CA PHE A 15 13.83 -27.17 -6.34
C PHE A 15 13.66 -26.60 -4.94
N THR A 16 12.52 -25.93 -4.72
CA THR A 16 12.00 -25.66 -3.38
C THR A 16 10.82 -26.60 -3.15
N PHE A 17 11.10 -27.69 -2.44
CA PHE A 17 10.06 -28.64 -2.08
C PHE A 17 9.17 -28.06 -0.99
N PHE A 18 7.89 -28.38 -1.09
CA PHE A 18 6.94 -28.09 -0.05
C PHE A 18 5.88 -29.19 0.03
N TRP A 19 5.45 -29.46 1.25
CA TRP A 19 4.40 -30.42 1.53
C TRP A 19 3.79 -30.09 2.89
N LEU A 20 2.52 -30.48 3.09
CA LEU A 20 1.73 -30.25 4.32
C LEU A 20 1.28 -28.79 4.55
N LYS A 21 0.26 -28.66 5.41
CA LYS A 21 -0.43 -27.39 5.73
C LYS A 21 0.46 -26.31 6.35
N ASP A 22 1.58 -26.70 6.97
CA ASP A 22 2.49 -25.77 7.63
C ASP A 22 3.34 -25.00 6.62
N SER A 23 3.44 -25.51 5.37
CA SER A 23 4.08 -24.78 4.30
C SER A 23 3.24 -23.57 3.87
N PRO A 24 3.83 -22.36 3.74
CA PRO A 24 3.14 -21.19 3.21
C PRO A 24 2.65 -21.39 1.76
N PHE A 25 3.22 -22.34 1.03
CA PHE A 25 2.90 -22.65 -0.36
C PHE A 25 1.72 -23.62 -0.50
N SER A 26 1.31 -24.28 0.59
CA SER A 26 0.18 -25.19 0.56
C SER A 26 -1.14 -24.46 0.35
N GLN A 27 -2.05 -25.08 -0.42
CA GLN A 27 -3.45 -24.65 -0.57
C GLN A 27 -4.18 -24.59 0.78
N PHE A 28 -3.80 -25.47 1.71
CA PHE A 28 -4.42 -25.59 3.03
C PHE A 28 -3.80 -24.67 4.08
N HIS A 29 -2.77 -23.90 3.74
CA HIS A 29 -2.13 -22.98 4.68
C HIS A 29 -3.13 -21.90 5.11
N PRO A 30 -3.39 -21.73 6.41
CA PRO A 30 -4.26 -20.67 6.91
C PRO A 30 -3.72 -19.29 6.53
N SER A 31 -4.49 -18.53 5.76
CA SER A 31 -4.22 -17.14 5.42
C SER A 31 -5.51 -16.49 4.97
N TRP A 32 -6.03 -15.57 5.78
CA TRP A 32 -7.20 -14.80 5.40
C TRP A 32 -6.91 -13.87 4.22
N PHE A 33 -7.75 -13.91 3.20
CA PHE A 33 -7.77 -12.96 2.09
C PHE A 33 -9.20 -12.76 1.58
N GLU A 34 -9.43 -11.68 0.83
CA GLU A 34 -10.75 -11.28 0.35
C GLU A 34 -10.74 -11.08 -1.17
N VAL A 35 -11.72 -11.64 -1.88
CA VAL A 35 -11.92 -11.47 -3.33
C VAL A 35 -13.41 -11.24 -3.57
N ASP A 36 -13.74 -10.15 -4.27
CA ASP A 36 -15.13 -9.75 -4.57
C ASP A 36 -16.02 -9.71 -3.32
N ASP A 37 -15.52 -9.06 -2.26
CA ASP A 37 -16.15 -8.91 -0.93
C ASP A 37 -16.42 -10.24 -0.19
N VAL A 38 -15.92 -11.38 -0.69
CA VAL A 38 -15.99 -12.69 -0.03
C VAL A 38 -14.65 -12.99 0.66
N LYS A 39 -14.70 -13.36 1.94
CA LYS A 39 -13.52 -13.72 2.74
C LYS A 39 -13.25 -15.22 2.69
N TYR A 40 -11.99 -15.57 2.54
CA TYR A 40 -11.52 -16.95 2.49
C TYR A 40 -10.43 -17.18 3.54
N PHE A 41 -10.53 -18.29 4.26
CA PHE A 41 -9.58 -18.72 5.28
C PHE A 41 -8.30 -19.32 4.70
N CYS A 42 -8.38 -19.96 3.53
CA CYS A 42 -7.25 -20.51 2.81
C CYS A 42 -7.54 -20.63 1.31
N ALA A 43 -6.52 -20.91 0.50
CA ALA A 43 -6.66 -21.02 -0.96
C ALA A 43 -7.51 -22.23 -1.39
N GLU A 44 -7.58 -23.29 -0.59
CA GLU A 44 -8.49 -24.42 -0.84
C GLU A 44 -9.96 -23.98 -0.75
N GLN A 45 -10.32 -23.17 0.25
CA GLN A 45 -11.69 -22.67 0.41
C GLN A 45 -12.12 -21.84 -0.80
N TYR A 46 -11.24 -20.95 -1.27
CA TYR A 46 -11.45 -20.20 -2.51
C TYR A 46 -11.63 -21.13 -3.71
N MET A 47 -10.74 -22.09 -3.90
CA MET A 47 -10.78 -23.00 -5.05
C MET A 47 -12.08 -23.82 -5.08
N MET A 48 -12.51 -24.36 -3.93
CA MET A 48 -13.75 -25.15 -3.85
C MET A 48 -14.99 -24.27 -3.98
N TYR A 49 -14.98 -23.04 -3.44
CA TYR A 49 -16.10 -22.10 -3.61
C TYR A 49 -16.25 -21.70 -5.09
N GLN A 50 -15.16 -21.33 -5.76
CA GLN A 50 -15.17 -21.00 -7.19
C GLN A 50 -15.58 -22.19 -8.06
N LYS A 51 -15.22 -23.41 -7.65
CA LYS A 51 -15.75 -24.62 -8.28
C LYS A 51 -17.28 -24.69 -8.16
N ALA A 52 -17.83 -24.45 -6.98
CA ALA A 52 -19.28 -24.43 -6.76
C ALA A 52 -19.97 -23.34 -7.60
N VAL A 53 -19.39 -22.13 -7.66
CA VAL A 53 -19.87 -21.02 -8.51
C VAL A 53 -19.87 -21.42 -9.99
N LEU A 54 -18.80 -22.04 -10.49
CA LEU A 54 -18.66 -22.46 -11.88
C LEU A 54 -19.76 -23.43 -12.32
N PHE A 55 -20.21 -24.32 -11.43
CA PHE A 55 -21.25 -25.31 -11.71
C PHE A 55 -22.64 -24.90 -11.18
N GLY A 56 -22.80 -23.66 -10.72
CA GLY A 56 -24.07 -23.12 -10.24
C GLY A 56 -24.59 -23.72 -8.93
N ASP A 57 -23.72 -24.36 -8.13
CA ASP A 57 -24.10 -25.00 -6.87
C ASP A 57 -23.94 -24.05 -5.68
N HIS A 58 -24.86 -23.09 -5.57
CA HIS A 58 -24.83 -22.07 -4.51
C HIS A 58 -24.95 -22.66 -3.08
N GLU A 59 -25.64 -23.79 -2.93
CA GLU A 59 -25.84 -24.45 -1.64
C GLU A 59 -24.53 -25.05 -1.11
N ILE A 60 -23.82 -25.83 -1.94
CA ILE A 60 -22.48 -26.33 -1.58
C ILE A 60 -21.49 -25.16 -1.43
N GLY A 61 -21.61 -24.13 -2.28
CA GLY A 61 -20.82 -22.91 -2.16
C GLY A 61 -20.96 -22.26 -0.78
N GLN A 62 -22.18 -22.11 -0.27
CA GLN A 62 -22.42 -21.56 1.06
C GLN A 62 -21.82 -22.44 2.16
N GLN A 63 -22.01 -23.76 2.10
CA GLN A 63 -21.42 -24.70 3.08
C GLN A 63 -19.89 -24.64 3.09
N ILE A 64 -19.27 -24.42 1.92
CA ILE A 64 -17.81 -24.23 1.82
C ILE A 64 -17.37 -22.95 2.52
N LEU A 65 -18.11 -21.84 2.37
CA LEU A 65 -17.78 -20.57 3.03
C LEU A 65 -17.95 -20.62 4.56
N GLU A 66 -18.88 -21.44 5.05
CA GLU A 66 -19.14 -21.61 6.48
C GLU A 66 -18.09 -22.49 7.19
N SER A 67 -17.28 -23.25 6.45
CA SER A 67 -16.25 -24.14 7.02
C SER A 67 -14.86 -23.51 6.93
N ASP A 68 -14.10 -23.53 8.04
CA ASP A 68 -12.68 -23.20 8.10
C ASP A 68 -11.78 -24.45 8.22
N VAL A 69 -12.36 -25.65 8.05
CA VAL A 69 -11.68 -26.93 8.24
C VAL A 69 -11.28 -27.50 6.86
N PRO A 70 -9.99 -27.50 6.49
CA PRO A 70 -9.59 -27.80 5.10
C PRO A 70 -9.98 -29.19 4.58
N PRO A 71 -9.91 -30.28 5.38
CA PRO A 71 -10.46 -31.57 4.98
C PRO A 71 -11.97 -31.55 4.67
N GLN A 72 -12.75 -30.79 5.45
CA GLN A 72 -14.20 -30.65 5.26
C GLN A 72 -14.50 -29.85 3.99
N ILE A 73 -13.83 -28.71 3.79
CA ILE A 73 -13.89 -27.90 2.56
C ILE A 73 -13.65 -28.78 1.32
N LYS A 74 -12.58 -29.61 1.35
CA LYS A 74 -12.25 -30.50 0.24
C LYS A 74 -13.32 -31.59 0.02
N ALA A 75 -13.92 -32.09 1.10
CA ALA A 75 -15.01 -33.07 1.01
C ALA A 75 -16.28 -32.45 0.42
N LEU A 76 -16.60 -31.21 0.76
CA LEU A 76 -17.71 -30.45 0.17
C LEU A 76 -17.46 -30.16 -1.32
N GLY A 77 -16.25 -29.78 -1.70
CA GLY A 77 -15.90 -29.55 -3.10
C GLY A 77 -15.97 -30.79 -4.00
N ARG A 78 -16.00 -32.01 -3.42
CA ARG A 78 -16.27 -33.26 -4.15
C ARG A 78 -17.78 -33.51 -4.36
N GLN A 79 -18.64 -32.77 -3.66
CA GLN A 79 -20.10 -32.90 -3.70
C GLN A 79 -20.78 -31.85 -4.58
N VAL A 80 -20.00 -30.95 -5.21
CA VAL A 80 -20.52 -29.94 -6.15
C VAL A 80 -21.35 -30.61 -7.25
N ARG A 81 -22.62 -30.22 -7.35
CA ARG A 81 -23.57 -30.68 -8.37
C ARG A 81 -23.19 -30.18 -9.75
N ASN A 82 -23.67 -30.88 -10.78
CA ASN A 82 -23.42 -30.56 -12.20
C ASN A 82 -21.93 -30.52 -12.58
N TYR A 83 -21.07 -31.16 -11.78
CA TYR A 83 -19.65 -31.21 -12.07
C TYR A 83 -19.36 -31.87 -13.41
N ASP A 84 -18.55 -31.19 -14.20
CA ASP A 84 -17.99 -31.67 -15.46
C ASP A 84 -16.45 -31.56 -15.40
N ASP A 85 -15.76 -32.66 -15.66
CA ASP A 85 -14.31 -32.73 -15.50
C ASP A 85 -13.55 -31.97 -16.60
N ASP A 86 -14.11 -31.89 -17.81
CA ASP A 86 -13.50 -31.19 -18.94
C ASP A 86 -13.60 -29.68 -18.72
N ILE A 87 -14.76 -29.21 -18.25
CA ILE A 87 -14.96 -27.81 -17.84
C ILE A 87 -14.02 -27.48 -16.68
N TRP A 88 -13.96 -28.32 -15.65
CA TRP A 88 -13.09 -28.05 -14.51
C TRP A 88 -11.62 -28.05 -14.88
N THR A 89 -11.16 -29.00 -15.68
CA THR A 89 -9.77 -29.08 -16.13
C THR A 89 -9.37 -27.85 -16.94
N THR A 90 -10.30 -27.26 -17.71
CA THR A 90 -10.09 -26.00 -18.44
C THR A 90 -9.93 -24.79 -17.51
N HIS A 91 -10.67 -24.73 -16.39
CA HIS A 91 -10.72 -23.52 -15.55
C HIS A 91 -9.89 -23.59 -14.26
N CYS A 92 -9.60 -24.78 -13.74
CA CYS A 92 -9.04 -24.97 -12.41
C CYS A 92 -7.70 -24.27 -12.18
N GLN A 93 -6.81 -24.24 -13.18
CA GLN A 93 -5.50 -23.59 -13.05
C GLN A 93 -5.65 -22.08 -12.87
N ARG A 94 -6.55 -21.44 -13.63
CA ARG A 94 -6.88 -20.01 -13.49
C ARG A 94 -7.41 -19.72 -12.09
N VAL A 95 -8.38 -20.51 -11.62
CA VAL A 95 -8.95 -20.38 -10.27
C VAL A 95 -7.86 -20.52 -9.19
N VAL A 96 -7.00 -21.53 -9.29
CA VAL A 96 -5.91 -21.73 -8.32
C VAL A 96 -4.92 -20.56 -8.35
N LYS A 97 -4.57 -20.04 -9.54
CA LYS A 97 -3.69 -18.89 -9.69
C LYS A 97 -4.28 -17.62 -9.07
N GLU A 98 -5.56 -17.33 -9.33
CA GLU A 98 -6.28 -16.16 -8.78
C GLU A 98 -6.34 -16.22 -7.24
N GLY A 99 -6.72 -17.36 -6.68
CA GLY A 99 -6.78 -17.55 -5.23
C GLY A 99 -5.40 -17.40 -4.57
N ASN A 100 -4.35 -17.95 -5.18
CA ASN A 100 -2.99 -17.78 -4.68
C ASN A 100 -2.49 -16.34 -4.85
N ARG A 101 -2.80 -15.67 -5.96
CA ARG A 101 -2.46 -14.25 -6.14
C ARG A 101 -3.08 -13.41 -5.03
N ALA A 102 -4.36 -13.60 -4.71
CA ALA A 102 -5.02 -12.90 -3.61
C ALA A 102 -4.38 -13.23 -2.25
N LYS A 103 -4.17 -14.52 -1.96
CA LYS A 103 -3.51 -15.00 -0.73
C LYS A 103 -2.14 -14.35 -0.52
N PHE A 104 -1.27 -14.37 -1.54
CA PHE A 104 0.09 -13.85 -1.40
C PHE A 104 0.11 -12.32 -1.42
N THR A 105 -0.61 -11.65 -2.32
CA THR A 105 -0.55 -10.18 -2.43
C THR A 105 -1.17 -9.46 -1.24
N GLN A 106 -2.14 -10.07 -0.54
CA GLN A 106 -2.77 -9.49 0.66
C GLN A 106 -2.02 -9.83 1.97
N ASN A 107 -1.04 -10.74 1.94
CA ASN A 107 -0.23 -11.10 3.11
C ASN A 107 1.27 -10.86 2.85
N PRO A 108 1.84 -9.73 3.33
CA PRO A 108 3.23 -9.36 3.04
C PRO A 108 4.27 -10.40 3.48
N LEU A 109 4.01 -11.13 4.58
CA LEU A 109 4.92 -12.16 5.07
C LEU A 109 4.95 -13.38 4.14
N LEU A 110 3.79 -13.81 3.64
CA LEU A 110 3.71 -14.91 2.68
C LEU A 110 4.27 -14.49 1.32
N LEU A 111 4.00 -13.27 0.87
CA LEU A 111 4.57 -12.72 -0.36
C LEU A 111 6.09 -12.77 -0.32
N ARG A 112 6.71 -12.31 0.77
CA ARG A 112 8.16 -12.35 0.95
C ARG A 112 8.69 -13.79 0.86
N LYS A 113 8.00 -14.76 1.47
CA LYS A 113 8.39 -16.17 1.39
C LYS A 113 8.30 -16.72 -0.03
N LEU A 114 7.27 -16.35 -0.80
CA LEU A 114 7.14 -16.74 -2.21
C LEU A 114 8.28 -16.16 -3.06
N LEU A 115 8.51 -14.85 -2.97
CA LEU A 115 9.57 -14.17 -3.74
C LEU A 115 10.98 -14.68 -3.37
N ALA A 116 11.21 -15.07 -2.12
CA ALA A 116 12.49 -15.64 -1.68
C ALA A 116 12.85 -16.97 -2.36
N THR A 117 11.89 -17.64 -3.02
CA THR A 117 12.16 -18.84 -3.83
C THR A 117 12.66 -18.52 -5.24
N LYS A 118 12.97 -17.26 -5.56
CA LYS A 118 13.51 -16.86 -6.87
C LYS A 118 14.68 -17.76 -7.28
N GLY A 119 14.64 -18.26 -8.51
CA GLY A 119 15.69 -19.13 -9.06
C GLY A 119 15.59 -20.59 -8.64
N THR A 120 14.44 -21.03 -8.12
CA THR A 120 14.06 -22.43 -7.95
C THR A 120 12.67 -22.69 -8.55
N THR A 121 12.38 -23.95 -8.89
CA THR A 121 11.01 -24.41 -9.18
C THR A 121 10.35 -24.83 -7.87
N LEU A 122 9.15 -24.33 -7.59
CA LEU A 122 8.33 -24.78 -6.46
C LEU A 122 7.78 -26.18 -6.76
N VAL A 123 7.86 -27.09 -5.79
CA VAL A 123 7.46 -28.49 -5.97
C VAL A 123 6.58 -28.99 -4.82
N GLU A 124 5.31 -29.27 -5.11
CA GLU A 124 4.38 -29.91 -4.17
C GLU A 124 4.76 -31.40 -4.06
N ALA A 125 5.55 -31.71 -3.02
CA ALA A 125 6.11 -33.04 -2.75
C ALA A 125 5.11 -33.96 -2.04
N SER A 126 3.89 -34.01 -2.57
CA SER A 126 2.83 -34.90 -2.09
C SER A 126 3.02 -36.31 -2.65
N PRO A 127 3.16 -37.35 -1.80
CA PRO A 127 3.32 -38.74 -2.26
C PRO A 127 2.02 -39.33 -2.82
N LYS A 128 0.88 -38.68 -2.60
CA LYS A 128 -0.46 -39.17 -3.00
C LYS A 128 -1.08 -38.38 -4.15
N ASP A 129 -0.63 -37.16 -4.40
CA ASP A 129 -1.22 -36.29 -5.42
C ASP A 129 -0.34 -36.30 -6.68
N THR A 130 -0.91 -36.79 -7.79
CA THR A 130 -0.24 -36.85 -9.09
C THR A 130 -0.73 -35.77 -10.07
N LYS A 131 -1.72 -34.94 -9.70
CA LYS A 131 -2.17 -33.81 -10.52
C LYS A 131 -1.51 -32.52 -10.02
N TRP A 132 -1.72 -32.16 -8.76
CA TRP A 132 -1.18 -30.93 -8.19
C TRP A 132 0.24 -31.10 -7.65
N GLY A 133 0.61 -32.33 -7.26
CA GLY A 133 1.96 -32.68 -6.78
C GLY A 133 2.72 -33.64 -7.69
N ILE A 134 3.90 -34.05 -7.23
CA ILE A 134 4.82 -34.94 -7.99
C ILE A 134 4.62 -36.44 -7.75
N GLY A 135 3.71 -36.83 -6.85
CA GLY A 135 3.50 -38.23 -6.46
C GLY A 135 4.67 -38.86 -5.70
N LEU A 136 5.54 -38.04 -5.10
CA LEU A 136 6.74 -38.43 -4.35
C LEU A 136 6.89 -37.51 -3.12
N HIS A 137 7.47 -38.04 -2.04
CA HIS A 137 7.82 -37.26 -0.85
C HIS A 137 9.13 -36.48 -1.09
N GLU A 138 9.35 -35.34 -0.42
CA GLU A 138 10.53 -34.48 -0.61
C GLU A 138 11.87 -35.19 -0.37
N LYS A 139 11.86 -36.20 0.50
CA LYS A 139 13.04 -37.02 0.86
C LYS A 139 13.27 -38.20 -0.07
N ASP A 140 12.38 -38.45 -1.03
CA ASP A 140 12.59 -39.50 -2.03
C ASP A 140 13.73 -39.07 -2.97
N PRO A 141 14.78 -39.88 -3.18
CA PRO A 141 15.89 -39.53 -4.06
C PRO A 141 15.48 -39.18 -5.50
N ARG A 142 14.29 -39.62 -5.92
CA ARG A 142 13.72 -39.31 -7.25
C ARG A 142 13.07 -37.93 -7.31
N ALA A 143 12.77 -37.29 -6.18
CA ALA A 143 12.09 -36.00 -6.14
C ALA A 143 12.91 -34.87 -6.79
N SER A 144 14.24 -34.97 -6.77
CA SER A 144 15.16 -34.02 -7.41
C SER A 144 15.39 -34.27 -8.91
N ASP A 145 14.67 -35.22 -9.51
CA ASP A 145 14.75 -35.54 -10.93
C ASP A 145 13.36 -35.51 -11.55
N ARG A 146 13.07 -34.42 -12.27
CA ARG A 146 11.77 -34.17 -12.93
C ARG A 146 11.33 -35.32 -13.83
N SER A 147 12.28 -36.03 -14.47
CA SER A 147 11.98 -37.17 -15.35
C SER A 147 11.42 -38.39 -14.60
N LYS A 148 11.63 -38.45 -13.28
CA LYS A 148 11.17 -39.53 -12.40
C LYS A 148 9.89 -39.20 -11.65
N TRP A 149 9.34 -38.00 -11.82
CA TRP A 149 8.09 -37.60 -11.20
C TRP A 149 6.93 -38.42 -11.75
N ARG A 150 6.00 -38.77 -10.88
CA ARG A 150 4.77 -39.51 -11.22
C ARG A 150 3.57 -38.60 -11.36
N GLY A 151 3.75 -37.31 -11.05
CA GLY A 151 2.71 -36.31 -11.07
C GLY A 151 3.15 -35.03 -11.78
N GLN A 152 2.16 -34.19 -12.08
CA GLN A 152 2.32 -33.03 -12.97
C GLN A 152 2.85 -31.78 -12.25
N ASN A 153 2.82 -31.73 -10.92
CA ASN A 153 3.22 -30.56 -10.12
C ASN A 153 2.51 -29.26 -10.54
N LEU A 154 1.22 -29.33 -10.91
CA LEU A 154 0.50 -28.14 -11.40
C LEU A 154 0.50 -26.99 -10.39
N LEU A 155 0.42 -27.27 -9.08
CA LEU A 155 0.45 -26.20 -8.08
C LEU A 155 1.82 -25.54 -8.04
N GLY A 156 2.89 -26.33 -8.04
CA GLY A 156 4.26 -25.81 -8.07
C GLY A 156 4.52 -24.95 -9.30
N ALA A 157 4.05 -25.39 -10.48
CA ALA A 157 4.13 -24.61 -11.71
C ALA A 157 3.40 -23.26 -11.60
N ILE A 158 2.14 -23.27 -11.14
CA ILE A 158 1.33 -22.05 -10.95
C ILE A 158 2.00 -21.09 -9.96
N LEU A 159 2.54 -21.59 -8.85
CA LEU A 159 3.20 -20.75 -7.85
C LEU A 159 4.52 -20.18 -8.35
N THR A 160 5.28 -20.94 -9.14
CA THR A 160 6.49 -20.47 -9.82
C THR A 160 6.16 -19.38 -10.83
N GLU A 161 5.17 -19.60 -11.69
CA GLU A 161 4.69 -18.62 -12.66
C GLU A 161 4.19 -17.35 -11.97
N LEU A 162 3.32 -17.48 -10.97
CA LEU A 162 2.81 -16.35 -10.19
C LEU A 162 3.94 -15.56 -9.50
N ARG A 163 4.93 -16.24 -8.93
CA ARG A 163 6.11 -15.57 -8.34
C ARG A 163 6.85 -14.76 -9.39
N ASP A 164 7.10 -15.35 -10.56
CA ASP A 164 7.89 -14.72 -11.61
C ASP A 164 7.13 -13.53 -12.22
N GLU A 165 5.82 -13.64 -12.39
CA GLU A 165 4.93 -12.50 -12.72
C GLU A 165 5.01 -11.41 -11.66
N LEU A 166 4.89 -11.74 -10.37
CA LEU A 166 4.99 -10.75 -9.30
C LEU A 166 6.39 -10.13 -9.20
N LEU A 167 7.45 -10.88 -9.54
CA LEU A 167 8.80 -10.32 -9.64
C LEU A 167 8.92 -9.37 -10.82
N VAL A 168 8.33 -9.69 -11.97
CA VAL A 168 8.28 -8.82 -13.16
C VAL A 168 7.40 -7.60 -12.91
N GLU A 169 6.22 -7.73 -12.31
CA GLU A 169 5.38 -6.59 -11.92
C GLU A 169 6.15 -5.65 -10.98
N ARG A 170 6.87 -6.23 -10.01
CA ARG A 170 7.70 -5.45 -9.08
C ARG A 170 8.96 -4.89 -9.73
N ALA A 171 9.50 -5.56 -10.76
CA ALA A 171 10.68 -5.12 -11.51
C ALA A 171 10.33 -4.14 -12.63
N GLY A 172 9.13 -4.21 -13.22
CA GLY A 172 8.56 -3.24 -14.14
C GLY A 172 8.12 -1.97 -13.40
N CYS A 173 7.67 -2.11 -12.14
CA CYS A 173 7.67 -1.00 -11.21
C CYS A 173 9.09 -0.56 -10.81
N ALA A 174 10.14 -1.35 -11.05
CA ALA A 174 11.53 -1.03 -10.69
C ALA A 174 12.38 -0.45 -11.84
N ASP A 175 12.02 -0.68 -13.10
CA ASP A 175 12.58 0.01 -14.26
C ASP A 175 12.00 1.44 -14.40
N ASP A 176 10.88 1.71 -13.70
CA ASP A 176 10.43 3.06 -13.29
C ASP A 176 10.98 3.47 -11.91
N ALA A 177 11.71 2.59 -11.19
CA ALA A 177 12.27 2.86 -9.87
C ALA A 177 13.81 2.90 -9.84
N THR A 178 14.34 4.02 -10.31
CA THR A 178 15.29 4.78 -9.50
C THR A 178 14.61 5.55 -8.35
N SER A 179 13.35 5.28 -8.05
CA SER A 179 12.62 5.80 -6.90
C SER A 179 12.98 4.99 -5.67
N GLU A 180 13.72 5.61 -4.75
CA GLU A 180 13.74 5.23 -3.34
C GLU A 180 12.31 4.92 -2.88
N VAL A 181 12.14 3.88 -2.04
CA VAL A 181 10.85 3.60 -1.39
C VAL A 181 10.39 4.88 -0.72
N GLU A 182 9.31 5.48 -1.24
CA GLU A 182 8.79 6.76 -0.76
C GLU A 182 8.64 6.69 0.76
N GLN A 183 9.47 7.46 1.48
CA GLN A 183 9.39 7.56 2.93
C GLN A 183 8.32 8.57 3.30
N PHE A 184 7.57 8.30 4.36
CA PHE A 184 6.50 9.18 4.84
C PHE A 184 6.82 9.73 6.22
N THR A 185 6.67 11.05 6.38
CA THR A 185 6.60 11.68 7.70
C THR A 185 5.13 11.94 8.02
N PHE A 186 4.54 11.04 8.79
CA PHE A 186 3.15 11.18 9.23
C PHE A 186 3.01 12.24 10.33
N PHE A 187 1.96 13.03 10.22
CA PHE A 187 1.57 13.98 11.25
C PHE A 187 0.06 14.02 11.42
N PHE A 188 -0.39 14.31 12.64
CA PHE A 188 -1.80 14.48 12.97
C PHE A 188 -1.95 15.24 14.29
N LEU A 189 -3.01 16.06 14.41
CA LEU A 189 -3.34 16.89 15.59
C LEU A 189 -2.33 18.00 15.91
N LYS A 190 -2.65 18.78 16.94
CA LYS A 190 -1.95 20.02 17.34
C LYS A 190 -0.51 19.81 17.80
N ASP A 191 -0.15 18.60 18.22
CA ASP A 191 1.17 18.31 18.78
C ASP A 191 2.25 18.25 17.69
N SER A 192 1.86 18.17 16.41
CA SER A 192 2.79 18.25 15.30
C SER A 192 2.98 19.69 14.82
N PRO A 193 4.24 20.14 14.58
CA PRO A 193 4.51 21.46 14.00
C PRO A 193 3.92 21.63 12.59
N PHE A 194 3.60 20.53 11.91
CA PHE A 194 3.05 20.51 10.55
C PHE A 194 1.52 20.71 10.52
N SER A 195 0.87 20.63 11.67
CA SER A 195 -0.58 20.80 11.77
C SER A 195 -1.02 22.25 11.58
N GLN A 196 -2.18 22.44 10.93
CA GLN A 196 -2.87 23.71 10.87
C GLN A 196 -3.23 24.26 12.27
N PHE A 197 -3.45 23.35 13.22
CA PHE A 197 -3.87 23.67 14.59
C PHE A 197 -2.68 23.89 15.53
N HIS A 198 -1.44 23.71 15.04
CA HIS A 198 -0.26 23.94 15.85
C HIS A 198 -0.16 25.43 16.21
N PRO A 199 -0.01 25.79 17.50
CA PRO A 199 0.20 27.18 17.91
C PRO A 199 1.47 27.74 17.27
N ALA A 200 1.33 28.80 16.48
CA ALA A 200 2.44 29.49 15.84
C ALA A 200 2.00 30.92 15.51
N GLN A 201 2.68 31.91 16.09
CA GLN A 201 2.39 33.31 15.80
C GLN A 201 3.08 33.74 14.51
N PHE A 202 2.34 34.38 13.61
CA PHE A 202 2.89 34.99 12.40
C PHE A 202 1.97 36.13 11.93
N LYS A 203 2.50 36.99 11.05
CA LYS A 203 1.76 38.12 10.47
C LYS A 203 1.74 38.06 8.95
N VAL A 204 0.60 38.38 8.36
CA VAL A 204 0.45 38.57 6.89
C VAL A 204 -0.32 39.86 6.69
N ASP A 205 0.20 40.75 5.84
CA ASP A 205 -0.41 42.06 5.54
C ASP A 205 -0.79 42.88 6.79
N GLY A 206 0.04 42.79 7.84
CA GLY A 206 -0.16 43.48 9.11
C GLY A 206 -1.12 42.82 10.09
N VAL A 207 -1.87 41.79 9.66
CA VAL A 207 -2.79 41.01 10.51
C VAL A 207 -2.03 39.89 11.20
N ALA A 208 -2.25 39.71 12.51
CA ALA A 208 -1.61 38.67 13.32
C ALA A 208 -2.50 37.44 13.45
N PHE A 209 -1.88 36.27 13.37
CA PHE A 209 -2.53 34.97 13.49
C PHE A 209 -1.81 34.12 14.53
N ASN A 210 -2.56 33.32 15.29
CA ASN A 210 -2.04 32.43 16.34
C ASN A 210 -1.77 30.99 15.86
N CYS A 211 -2.30 30.61 14.70
CA CYS A 211 -2.11 29.33 14.04
C CYS A 211 -2.53 29.45 12.57
N ALA A 212 -2.15 28.47 11.75
CA ALA A 212 -2.45 28.50 10.32
C ALA A 212 -3.94 28.26 10.02
N GLU A 213 -4.70 27.59 10.91
CA GLU A 213 -6.16 27.47 10.78
C GLU A 213 -6.86 28.84 10.88
N GLN A 214 -6.41 29.72 11.79
CA GLN A 214 -6.97 31.07 11.94
C GLN A 214 -6.79 31.89 10.67
N TYR A 215 -5.58 31.87 10.10
CA TYR A 215 -5.31 32.47 8.80
C TYR A 215 -6.21 31.90 7.69
N MET A 216 -6.29 30.57 7.59
CA MET A 216 -7.07 29.91 6.54
C MET A 216 -8.56 30.27 6.61
N MET A 217 -9.15 30.29 7.81
CA MET A 217 -10.56 30.63 7.98
C MET A 217 -10.80 32.14 7.81
N TYR A 218 -9.87 33.00 8.23
CA TYR A 218 -9.95 34.44 7.99
C TYR A 218 -9.92 34.77 6.49
N GLN A 219 -8.95 34.21 5.75
CA GLN A 219 -8.89 34.38 4.28
C GLN A 219 -10.11 33.80 3.56
N LYS A 220 -10.71 32.74 4.12
CA LYS A 220 -11.99 32.23 3.63
C LYS A 220 -13.10 33.26 3.81
N ALA A 221 -13.18 33.91 4.98
CA ALA A 221 -14.16 34.95 5.22
C ALA A 221 -13.97 36.15 4.29
N GLU A 222 -12.73 36.60 4.10
CA GLU A 222 -12.39 37.67 3.15
C GLU A 222 -12.75 37.31 1.70
N LEU A 223 -12.52 36.07 1.27
CA LEU A 223 -12.87 35.62 -0.08
C LEU A 223 -14.38 35.69 -0.39
N PHE A 224 -15.23 35.60 0.63
CA PHE A 224 -16.69 35.64 0.50
C PHE A 224 -17.31 36.93 1.07
N ASP A 225 -16.48 37.97 1.27
CA ASP A 225 -16.85 39.29 1.78
C ASP A 225 -17.60 39.24 3.15
N ASP A 226 -17.28 38.25 3.99
CA ASP A 226 -17.88 38.08 5.31
C ASP A 226 -16.99 38.62 6.44
N HIS A 227 -16.77 39.93 6.43
CA HIS A 227 -15.89 40.59 7.40
C HIS A 227 -16.33 40.45 8.86
N GLU A 228 -17.63 40.22 9.12
CA GLU A 228 -18.15 39.99 10.47
C GLU A 228 -17.65 38.66 11.05
N ILE A 229 -17.76 37.56 10.28
CA ILE A 229 -17.17 36.27 10.66
C ILE A 229 -15.64 36.37 10.67
N GLY A 230 -15.05 37.12 9.73
CA GLY A 230 -13.62 37.40 9.70
C GLY A 230 -13.11 38.01 11.01
N GLN A 231 -13.80 39.02 11.54
CA GLN A 231 -13.46 39.63 12.82
C GLN A 231 -13.59 38.64 13.99
N GLN A 232 -14.68 37.87 14.04
CA GLN A 232 -14.87 36.84 15.08
C GLN A 232 -13.76 35.77 15.05
N ILE A 233 -13.27 35.42 13.85
CA ILE A 233 -12.15 34.49 13.69
C ILE A 233 -10.85 35.07 14.26
N LEU A 234 -10.57 36.36 14.01
CA LEU A 234 -9.37 37.04 14.54
C LEU A 234 -9.41 37.18 16.06
N GLU A 235 -10.58 37.34 16.65
CA GLU A 235 -10.77 37.44 18.11
C GLU A 235 -10.74 36.07 18.81
N CYS A 236 -10.78 34.95 18.06
CA CYS A 236 -10.85 33.60 18.62
C CYS A 236 -9.47 32.92 18.68
N ASP A 237 -9.07 32.49 19.89
CA ASP A 237 -7.77 31.84 20.11
C ASP A 237 -7.78 30.30 20.08
N VAL A 238 -8.94 29.69 19.81
CA VAL A 238 -9.13 28.25 19.98
C VAL A 238 -9.36 27.57 18.62
N PRO A 239 -8.40 26.79 18.07
CA PRO A 239 -8.48 26.29 16.70
C PRO A 239 -9.75 25.49 16.34
N PRO A 240 -10.29 24.62 17.21
CA PRO A 240 -11.58 24.00 16.96
C PRO A 240 -12.76 24.99 16.81
N GLN A 241 -12.75 26.09 17.57
CA GLN A 241 -13.78 27.14 17.51
C GLN A 241 -13.59 28.02 16.26
N ILE A 242 -12.35 28.39 15.93
CA ILE A 242 -11.98 29.04 14.66
C ILE A 242 -12.53 28.24 13.46
N LYS A 243 -12.30 26.92 13.44
CA LYS A 243 -12.83 26.04 12.39
C LYS A 243 -14.35 26.02 12.35
N ALA A 244 -15.02 26.11 13.51
CA ALA A 244 -16.46 26.17 13.58
C ALA A 244 -17.02 27.51 13.07
N LEU A 245 -16.32 28.62 13.30
CA LEU A 245 -16.64 29.93 12.73
C LEU A 245 -16.45 29.94 11.22
N GLY A 246 -15.36 29.37 10.70
CA GLY A 246 -15.12 29.27 9.27
C GLY A 246 -16.13 28.40 8.48
N ARG A 247 -16.94 27.58 9.18
CA ARG A 247 -18.09 26.87 8.60
C ARG A 247 -19.34 27.75 8.48
N GLN A 248 -19.36 28.90 9.15
CA GLN A 248 -20.47 29.85 9.18
C GLN A 248 -20.30 31.03 8.21
N VAL A 249 -19.17 31.07 7.48
CA VAL A 249 -18.91 32.09 6.43
C VAL A 249 -20.09 32.14 5.45
N ARG A 250 -20.70 33.31 5.34
CA ARG A 250 -21.81 33.61 4.41
C ARG A 250 -21.33 33.57 2.98
N ASN A 251 -22.27 33.41 2.05
CA ASN A 251 -22.03 33.38 0.60
C ASN A 251 -21.02 32.31 0.12
N TYR A 252 -20.74 31.32 0.98
CA TYR A 252 -19.79 30.26 0.67
C TYR A 252 -20.18 29.51 -0.61
N ASN A 253 -19.20 29.35 -1.50
CA ASN A 253 -19.31 28.56 -2.71
C ASN A 253 -18.15 27.56 -2.76
N ASP A 254 -18.47 26.27 -2.89
CA ASP A 254 -17.48 25.19 -2.91
C ASP A 254 -16.52 25.29 -4.10
N GLU A 255 -16.98 25.67 -5.29
CA GLU A 255 -16.15 25.75 -6.50
C GLU A 255 -15.13 26.88 -6.36
N VAL A 256 -15.57 28.05 -5.92
CA VAL A 256 -14.70 29.21 -5.65
C VAL A 256 -13.69 28.85 -4.56
N TRP A 257 -14.14 28.26 -3.45
CA TRP A 257 -13.21 27.87 -2.38
C TRP A 257 -12.21 26.82 -2.84
N ASN A 258 -12.64 25.81 -3.60
CA ASN A 258 -11.74 24.77 -4.12
C ASN A 258 -10.69 25.33 -5.08
N ALA A 259 -11.01 26.39 -5.84
CA ALA A 259 -10.06 27.08 -6.71
C ALA A 259 -8.99 27.88 -5.94
N HIS A 260 -9.29 28.36 -4.73
CA HIS A 260 -8.40 29.24 -3.97
C HIS A 260 -7.76 28.61 -2.73
N CYS A 261 -8.35 27.56 -2.16
CA CYS A 261 -7.98 27.09 -0.82
C CYS A 261 -6.53 26.59 -0.72
N GLN A 262 -6.00 25.96 -1.77
CA GLN A 262 -4.61 25.46 -1.75
C GLN A 262 -3.62 26.63 -1.71
N ARG A 263 -3.85 27.70 -2.49
CA ARG A 263 -3.04 28.91 -2.47
C ARG A 263 -3.05 29.55 -1.08
N VAL A 264 -4.25 29.75 -0.51
CA VAL A 264 -4.40 30.28 0.86
C VAL A 264 -3.64 29.44 1.87
N VAL A 265 -3.82 28.11 1.86
CA VAL A 265 -3.10 27.23 2.80
C VAL A 265 -1.59 27.29 2.61
N LYS A 266 -1.09 27.37 1.37
CA LYS A 266 0.34 27.53 1.09
C LYS A 266 0.89 28.86 1.60
N GLU A 267 0.22 29.97 1.36
CA GLU A 267 0.61 31.31 1.83
C GLU A 267 0.69 31.38 3.36
N GLY A 268 -0.36 30.87 4.05
CA GLY A 268 -0.39 30.83 5.51
C GLY A 268 0.71 29.96 6.10
N ASN A 269 0.96 28.78 5.53
CA ASN A 269 2.06 27.93 5.97
C ASN A 269 3.43 28.56 5.66
N ARG A 270 3.61 29.21 4.50
CA ARG A 270 4.85 29.92 4.19
C ARG A 270 5.13 30.98 5.25
N ALA A 271 4.17 31.84 5.59
CA ALA A 271 4.34 32.85 6.63
C ALA A 271 4.62 32.23 8.01
N LYS A 272 3.89 31.17 8.39
CA LYS A 272 4.13 30.41 9.62
C LYS A 272 5.56 29.90 9.70
N PHE A 273 6.04 29.20 8.67
CA PHE A 273 7.35 28.56 8.70
C PHE A 273 8.51 29.56 8.50
N THR A 274 8.36 30.62 7.71
CA THR A 274 9.45 31.61 7.54
C THR A 274 9.62 32.53 8.75
N GLN A 275 8.55 32.81 9.49
CA GLN A 275 8.60 33.68 10.68
C GLN A 275 8.91 32.93 11.98
N ASN A 276 8.89 31.59 11.97
CA ASN A 276 9.19 30.75 13.13
C ASN A 276 10.38 29.81 12.83
N PRO A 277 11.62 30.22 13.13
CA PRO A 277 12.83 29.47 12.73
C PRO A 277 12.86 28.01 13.20
N HIS A 278 12.40 27.72 14.41
CA HIS A 278 12.35 26.36 14.95
C HIS A 278 11.35 25.46 14.19
N LEU A 279 10.22 26.02 13.72
CA LEU A 279 9.27 25.29 12.88
C LEU A 279 9.84 25.09 11.49
N ARG A 280 10.54 26.10 10.94
CA ARG A 280 11.24 26.00 9.66
C ARG A 280 12.22 24.84 9.68
N GLU A 281 13.06 24.77 10.71
CA GLU A 281 14.04 23.69 10.88
C GLU A 281 13.35 22.32 10.94
N ALA A 282 12.27 22.20 11.72
CA ALA A 282 11.48 20.96 11.78
C ALA A 282 10.92 20.55 10.41
N LEU A 283 10.47 21.51 9.57
CA LEU A 283 10.01 21.24 8.21
C LEU A 283 11.15 20.78 7.31
N LEU A 284 12.28 21.48 7.31
CA LEU A 284 13.47 21.14 6.52
C LEU A 284 14.05 19.77 6.88
N ALA A 285 14.00 19.40 8.17
CA ALA A 285 14.46 18.09 8.67
C ALA A 285 13.69 16.89 8.07
N THR A 286 12.54 17.12 7.44
CA THR A 286 11.78 16.09 6.73
C THR A 286 12.23 15.87 5.27
N LYS A 287 13.33 16.50 4.84
CA LYS A 287 13.88 16.32 3.49
C LYS A 287 14.04 14.82 3.17
N GLY A 288 13.62 14.44 1.97
CA GLY A 288 13.66 13.05 1.52
C GLY A 288 12.44 12.21 1.93
N THR A 289 11.47 12.79 2.64
CA THR A 289 10.17 12.14 2.89
C THR A 289 9.03 12.96 2.30
N THR A 290 7.88 12.33 2.10
CA THR A 290 6.62 13.04 1.85
C THR A 290 5.89 13.26 3.18
N LEU A 291 5.47 14.50 3.43
CA LEU A 291 4.64 14.84 4.59
C LEU A 291 3.21 14.31 4.40
N VAL A 292 2.67 13.65 5.42
CA VAL A 292 1.36 13.00 5.33
C VAL A 292 0.46 13.33 6.52
N GLU A 293 -0.65 14.02 6.26
CA GLU A 293 -1.66 14.28 7.29
C GLU A 293 -2.50 13.02 7.53
N ALA A 294 -2.14 12.28 8.59
CA ALA A 294 -2.71 10.99 8.97
C ALA A 294 -4.02 11.13 9.75
N SER A 295 -4.94 11.96 9.23
CA SER A 295 -6.27 12.15 9.78
C SER A 295 -7.19 11.00 9.35
N PRO A 296 -7.79 10.23 10.30
CA PRO A 296 -8.69 9.12 9.96
C PRO A 296 -10.02 9.56 9.34
N ARG A 297 -10.38 10.85 9.50
CA ARG A 297 -11.69 11.39 9.11
C ARG A 297 -11.60 12.39 7.98
N ASP A 298 -10.48 13.09 7.81
CA ASP A 298 -10.30 14.07 6.74
C ASP A 298 -9.79 13.38 5.47
N ARG A 299 -10.57 13.49 4.40
CA ARG A 299 -10.24 12.92 3.08
C ARG A 299 -9.81 13.98 2.05
N LYS A 300 -9.84 15.27 2.40
CA LYS A 300 -9.39 16.35 1.52
C LYS A 300 -7.97 16.76 1.89
N TRP A 301 -7.78 17.18 3.13
CA TRP A 301 -6.48 17.65 3.60
C TRP A 301 -5.58 16.50 4.08
N GLY A 302 -6.20 15.43 4.60
CA GLY A 302 -5.52 14.20 5.02
C GLY A 302 -5.83 12.97 4.17
N ILE A 303 -5.31 11.82 4.60
CA ILE A 303 -5.38 10.54 3.88
C ILE A 303 -6.57 9.65 4.23
N GLY A 304 -7.43 10.06 5.17
CA GLY A 304 -8.55 9.24 5.65
C GLY A 304 -8.14 7.98 6.41
N LEU A 305 -6.91 7.92 6.92
CA LEU A 305 -6.32 6.80 7.66
C LEU A 305 -5.44 7.34 8.81
N SER A 306 -5.36 6.61 9.92
CA SER A 306 -4.40 6.91 10.99
C SER A 306 -3.00 6.42 10.60
N ALA A 307 -1.95 7.05 11.15
CA ALA A 307 -0.57 6.64 10.94
C ALA A 307 -0.27 5.20 11.42
N LYS A 308 -1.10 4.66 12.32
CA LYS A 308 -0.99 3.28 12.82
C LYS A 308 -1.57 2.23 11.86
N ASN A 309 -2.33 2.67 10.85
CA ASN A 309 -2.90 1.75 9.89
C ASN A 309 -1.84 1.36 8.85
N VAL A 310 -1.63 0.07 8.62
CA VAL A 310 -0.66 -0.41 7.62
C VAL A 310 -0.92 0.16 6.21
N LYS A 311 -2.19 0.43 5.88
CA LYS A 311 -2.58 1.08 4.62
C LYS A 311 -2.09 2.53 4.52
N ALA A 312 -1.84 3.22 5.64
CA ALA A 312 -1.28 4.58 5.58
C ALA A 312 0.11 4.62 4.94
N HIS A 313 0.87 3.51 4.97
CA HIS A 313 2.21 3.40 4.39
C HIS A 313 2.23 3.06 2.90
N ASN A 314 1.07 3.08 2.23
CA ASN A 314 0.98 2.93 0.80
C ASN A 314 0.00 3.98 0.23
N ARG A 315 0.55 4.95 -0.51
CA ARG A 315 -0.20 6.04 -1.15
C ARG A 315 -1.39 5.54 -1.97
N ALA A 316 -1.27 4.40 -2.65
CA ALA A 316 -2.34 3.82 -3.45
C ALA A 316 -3.56 3.34 -2.63
N THR A 317 -3.40 3.19 -1.31
CA THR A 317 -4.48 2.73 -0.42
C THR A 317 -5.10 3.86 0.40
N TRP A 318 -4.62 5.09 0.22
CA TRP A 318 -5.19 6.27 0.86
C TRP A 318 -6.61 6.50 0.36
N ARG A 319 -7.46 7.00 1.25
CA ARG A 319 -8.87 7.33 0.96
C ARG A 319 -9.08 8.84 0.86
N GLY A 320 -8.00 9.60 0.91
CA GLY A 320 -8.00 11.05 0.89
C GLY A 320 -6.82 11.61 0.11
N GLN A 321 -6.90 12.89 -0.21
CA GLN A 321 -6.01 13.56 -1.17
C GLN A 321 -4.68 14.02 -0.57
N ASN A 322 -4.55 14.09 0.76
CA ASN A 322 -3.35 14.60 1.45
C ASN A 322 -2.91 16.00 0.97
N LEU A 323 -3.84 16.90 0.65
CA LEU A 323 -3.50 18.22 0.09
C LEU A 323 -2.58 19.02 1.02
N LEU A 324 -2.75 18.92 2.33
CA LEU A 324 -1.88 19.64 3.27
C LEU A 324 -0.45 19.10 3.22
N GLY A 325 -0.30 17.78 3.23
CA GLY A 325 1.00 17.13 3.11
C GLY A 325 1.73 17.49 1.82
N ALA A 326 1.01 17.56 0.70
CA ALA A 326 1.56 17.99 -0.59
C ALA A 326 2.06 19.44 -0.54
N ILE A 327 1.24 20.37 -0.05
CA ILE A 327 1.61 21.79 0.09
C ILE A 327 2.84 21.98 0.98
N LEU A 328 2.92 21.27 2.10
CA LEU A 328 4.06 21.38 3.01
C LEU A 328 5.34 20.77 2.42
N THR A 329 5.22 19.69 1.65
CA THR A 329 6.34 19.07 0.93
C THR A 329 6.88 20.02 -0.13
N GLU A 330 6.00 20.62 -0.93
CA GLU A 330 6.34 21.63 -1.94
C GLU A 330 6.99 22.85 -1.29
N LEU A 331 6.39 23.41 -0.24
CA LEU A 331 6.93 24.56 0.49
C LEU A 331 8.32 24.28 1.08
N ARG A 332 8.55 23.09 1.63
CA ARG A 332 9.87 22.68 2.13
C ARG A 332 10.90 22.73 1.01
N ASP A 333 10.58 22.17 -0.15
CA ASP A 333 11.51 22.06 -1.26
C ASP A 333 11.84 23.44 -1.85
N GLU A 334 10.84 24.34 -1.92
CA GLU A 334 11.06 25.77 -2.26
C GLU A 334 12.03 26.43 -1.26
N LEU A 335 11.80 26.27 0.04
CA LEU A 335 12.65 26.88 1.08
C LEU A 335 14.08 26.31 1.09
N ILE A 336 14.28 25.06 0.68
CA ILE A 336 15.60 24.45 0.50
C ILE A 336 16.31 25.11 -0.69
N ALA A 337 15.62 25.24 -1.84
CA ALA A 337 16.18 25.84 -3.04
C ALA A 337 16.56 27.31 -2.82
N GLU A 338 15.71 28.09 -2.14
CA GLU A 338 15.99 29.49 -1.75
C GLU A 338 17.24 29.59 -0.85
N GLY A 339 17.47 28.61 0.03
CA GLY A 339 18.64 28.57 0.91
C GLY A 339 19.95 28.25 0.17
N SER A 340 19.93 27.35 -0.80
CA SER A 340 21.11 26.95 -1.58
C SER A 340 21.59 28.03 -2.57
N GLY A 341 20.69 28.85 -3.11
CA GLY A 341 21.07 29.96 -3.99
C GLY A 341 21.76 31.13 -3.27
N SER A 342 21.51 31.31 -1.96
CA SER A 342 22.10 32.40 -1.19
C SER A 342 23.57 32.21 -0.78
N SER A 343 24.12 30.99 -0.96
CA SER A 343 25.51 30.68 -0.63
C SER A 343 26.50 30.79 -1.80
N GLU A 344 26.02 30.96 -3.04
CA GLU A 344 26.89 31.07 -4.23
C GLU A 344 27.23 32.52 -4.63
N GLU A 345 26.45 33.52 -4.16
CA GLU A 345 26.66 34.94 -4.51
C GLU A 345 27.60 35.69 -3.55
N SER A 346 28.11 35.08 -2.48
CA SER A 346 28.97 35.78 -1.50
C SER A 346 30.48 35.62 -1.72
N ASN A 347 30.93 35.20 -2.90
CA ASN A 347 32.36 34.90 -3.14
C ASN A 347 32.97 35.53 -4.40
N SER A 348 32.39 36.61 -4.95
CA SER A 348 32.90 37.26 -6.17
C SER A 348 33.37 38.71 -6.04
N ASP A 349 33.37 39.34 -4.87
CA ASP A 349 33.82 40.73 -4.73
C ASP A 349 34.89 40.87 -3.63
N ASP A 350 36.11 40.40 -3.90
CA ASP A 350 37.33 41.03 -3.36
C ASP A 350 38.59 40.63 -4.16
N GLN A 351 38.67 41.02 -5.43
CA GLN A 351 39.94 41.16 -6.15
C GLN A 351 39.82 42.25 -7.22
N THR A 352 40.11 43.50 -6.83
CA THR A 352 40.94 44.44 -7.61
C THR A 352 41.46 45.56 -6.74
#